data_AF-A0A4S0QUC8-F1
#
_entry.id   AF-A0A4S0QUC8-F1
#
_cell.length_a   1.000
_cell.length_b   1.000
_cell.length_c   1.000
_cell.angle_alpha   90.00
_cell.angle_beta   90.00
_cell.angle_gamma   90.00
#
_symmetry.space_group_name_H-M   'P 1'
#
loop_
_entity.id
_entity.type
_entity.pdbx_description
1 polymer ?
#
loop_
_entity_poly.entity_id
_entity_poly.type
_entity_poly.pdbx_seq_one_letter_code
_entity_poly.pdbx_strand_id
1 'polypeptide(L)' 'GRVSGAMRSLVQAAAAAGKIRADVDSSDVMHALGGIYSAPNTPDWRDRSGRLVKLLMDGLRFGATKASKVPR' A
#
# COMPACT_ATOMS: atom_id res chain seq x y z
N GLY A 1 -11.93 -8.62 11.05
CA GLY A 1 -12.94 -7.57 11.32
C GLY A 1 -13.39 -6.89 10.02
N ARG A 2 -14.43 -6.05 10.07
CA ARG A 2 -15.00 -5.37 8.88
C ARG A 2 -13.94 -4.59 8.07
N VAL A 3 -13.05 -3.87 8.76
CA VAL A 3 -11.99 -3.06 8.14
C VAL A 3 -10.97 -3.93 7.39
N SER A 4 -10.46 -5.00 8.01
CA SER A 4 -9.54 -5.93 7.36
C SER A 4 -10.17 -6.64 6.15
N GLY A 5 -11.46 -6.94 6.22
CA GLY A 5 -12.22 -7.51 5.10
C GLY A 5 -12.30 -6.54 3.91
N ALA A 6 -12.64 -5.28 4.17
CA ALA A 6 -12.70 -4.24 3.14
C ALA A 6 -11.32 -3.99 2.50
N MET A 7 -10.25 -3.92 3.31
CA MET A 7 -8.89 -3.76 2.80
C MET A 7 -8.51 -4.89 1.85
N ARG A 8 -8.75 -6.15 2.25
CA ARG A 8 -8.50 -7.30 1.39
C ARG A 8 -9.24 -7.18 0.05
N SER A 9 -10.54 -6.86 0.08
CA SER A 9 -11.32 -6.72 -1.15
C SER A 9 -10.79 -5.60 -2.07
N LEU A 10 -10.39 -4.46 -1.51
CA LEU A 10 -9.84 -3.34 -2.28
C LEU A 10 -8.50 -3.71 -2.93
N VAL A 11 -7.58 -4.30 -2.16
CA VAL A 11 -6.26 -4.71 -2.65
C VAL A 11 -6.40 -5.77 -3.74
N GLN A 12 -7.25 -6.78 -3.54
CA GLN A 12 -7.50 -7.83 -4.53
C GLN A 12 -8.11 -7.26 -5.82
N ALA A 13 -9.10 -6.37 -5.72
CA ALA A 13 -9.69 -5.74 -6.89
C ALA A 13 -8.68 -4.87 -7.66
N ALA A 14 -7.83 -4.11 -6.95
CA ALA A 14 -6.82 -3.27 -7.57
C ALA A 14 -5.71 -4.08 -8.24
N ALA A 15 -5.27 -5.19 -7.63
CA ALA A 15 -4.30 -6.11 -8.20
C ALA A 15 -4.87 -6.81 -9.45
N ALA A 16 -6.11 -7.30 -9.38
CA ALA A 16 -6.81 -7.90 -10.52
C ALA A 16 -6.99 -6.92 -11.70
N ALA A 17 -7.18 -5.63 -11.40
CA ALA A 17 -7.26 -4.56 -12.40
C ALA A 17 -5.88 -4.06 -12.90
N GLY A 18 -4.77 -4.65 -12.44
CA GLY A 18 -3.42 -4.25 -12.80
C GLY A 18 -3.05 -2.82 -12.36
N LYS A 19 -3.74 -2.27 -11.35
CA LYS A 19 -3.53 -0.90 -10.85
C LYS A 19 -2.44 -0.82 -9.78
N ILE A 20 -2.12 -1.96 -9.16
CA ILE A 20 -1.04 -2.13 -8.19
C ILE A 20 -0.30 -3.46 -8.46
N ARG A 21 0.89 -3.62 -7.87
CA ARG A 21 1.64 -4.88 -7.89
C ARG A 21 0.82 -6.04 -7.29
N ALA A 22 0.90 -7.23 -7.90
CA ALA A 22 0.07 -8.38 -7.52
C ALA A 22 0.66 -9.25 -6.40
N ASP A 23 1.92 -9.01 -6.03
CA ASP A 23 2.66 -9.75 -5.00
C ASP A 23 2.59 -9.08 -3.62
N VAL A 24 1.64 -8.17 -3.39
CA VAL A 24 1.42 -7.49 -2.10
C VAL A 24 0.32 -8.17 -1.29
N ASP A 25 0.56 -8.37 0.02
CA ASP A 25 -0.47 -8.80 0.95
C ASP A 25 -1.28 -7.61 1.48
N SER A 26 -2.60 -7.76 1.57
CA SER A 26 -3.49 -6.73 2.13
C SER A 26 -3.20 -6.38 3.60
N SER A 27 -2.63 -7.31 4.36
CA SER A 27 -2.20 -7.11 5.75
C SER A 27 -0.96 -6.22 5.82
N ASP A 28 -0.02 -6.34 4.88
CA ASP A 28 1.15 -5.45 4.80
C ASP A 28 0.72 -4.01 4.51
N VAL A 29 -0.23 -3.82 3.59
CA VAL A 29 -0.81 -2.50 3.32
C VAL A 29 -1.49 -1.93 4.57
N MET A 30 -2.23 -2.75 5.31
CA MET A 30 -2.85 -2.34 6.57
C MET A 30 -1.81 -1.94 7.62
N HIS A 31 -0.77 -2.74 7.82
CA HIS A 31 0.30 -2.45 8.78
C HIS A 31 1.08 -1.19 8.41
N ALA A 32 1.37 -0.98 7.13
CA ALA A 32 2.03 0.24 6.66
C ALA A 32 1.20 1.49 6.99
N LEU A 33 -0.10 1.47 6.69
CA LEU A 33 -1.01 2.57 7.04
C LEU A 33 -1.10 2.77 8.55
N GLY A 34 -1.21 1.68 9.32
CA GLY A 34 -1.20 1.71 10.78
C GLY A 34 0.05 2.43 11.31
N GLY A 35 1.24 2.03 10.85
CA GLY A 35 2.50 2.65 11.24
C GLY A 35 2.59 4.14 10.88
N ILE A 36 2.12 4.54 9.70
CA ILE A 36 2.07 5.96 9.29
C ILE A 36 1.22 6.77 10.26
N TYR A 37 0.01 6.29 10.58
CA TYR A 37 -0.92 7.00 11.45
C TYR A 37 -0.56 6.91 12.94
N SER A 38 0.26 5.94 13.35
CA SER A 38 0.81 5.84 14.70
C SER A 38 1.99 6.78 14.98
N ALA A 39 2.47 7.53 13.98
CA ALA A 39 3.54 8.49 14.17
C ALA A 39 3.16 9.58 15.21
N PRO A 40 4.13 10.14 15.97
CA PRO A 40 3.86 11.16 16.98
C PRO A 40 3.09 12.36 16.42
N ASN A 41 2.18 12.90 17.24
CA ASN A 41 1.35 14.05 16.87
C ASN A 41 2.17 15.34 16.90
N THR A 42 2.84 15.64 15.79
CA THR A 42 3.54 16.90 15.54
C THR A 42 2.65 17.88 14.76
N PRO A 43 2.93 19.20 14.77
CA PRO A 43 2.18 20.16 13.97
C PRO A 43 2.11 19.81 12.47
N ASP A 44 3.14 19.16 11.93
CA ASP A 44 3.24 18.71 10.53
C ASP A 44 2.76 17.28 10.30
N TRP A 45 2.21 16.59 11.32
CA TRP A 45 1.87 15.16 11.26
C TRP A 45 0.95 14.83 10.09
N ARG A 46 -0.09 15.65 9.86
CA ARG A 46 -1.07 15.40 8.80
C ARG A 46 -0.43 15.49 7.41
N ASP A 47 0.39 16.51 7.17
CA ASP A 47 1.07 16.70 5.90
C ASP A 47 2.12 15.62 5.66
N ARG A 48 2.89 15.27 6.71
CA ARG A 48 3.87 14.19 6.67
C ARG A 48 3.20 12.85 6.37
N SER A 49 2.12 12.52 7.07
CA SER A 49 1.34 11.30 6.86
C SER A 49 0.81 11.23 5.44
N GLY A 50 0.29 12.35 4.90
CA GLY A 50 -0.17 12.44 3.52
C GLY A 50 0.95 12.14 2.50
N ARG A 51 2.15 12.68 2.70
CA ARG A 51 3.32 12.37 1.86
C ARG A 51 3.73 10.90 1.93
N LEU A 52 3.69 10.29 3.13
CA LEU A 52 4.02 8.87 3.32
C LEU A 52 2.97 7.94 2.68
N VAL A 53 1.68 8.26 2.81
CA VAL A 53 0.61 7.51 2.12
C VAL A 53 0.78 7.61 0.61
N LYS A 54 1.12 8.79 0.08
CA LYS A 54 1.39 8.97 -1.35
C LYS A 54 2.56 8.11 -1.80
N LEU A 55 3.66 8.10 -1.03
CA LEU A 55 4.82 7.25 -1.31
C LEU A 55 4.46 5.75 -1.31
N LEU A 56 3.68 5.29 -0.33
CA LEU A 56 3.18 3.92 -0.30
C LEU A 56 2.36 3.59 -1.56
N MET A 57 1.41 4.46 -1.93
CA MET A 57 0.58 4.27 -3.12
C MET A 57 1.39 4.29 -4.42
N ASP A 58 2.42 5.14 -4.50
CA ASP A 58 3.35 5.18 -5.62
C ASP A 58 4.16 3.87 -5.72
N GLY A 59 4.66 3.35 -4.59
CA GLY A 59 5.32 2.04 -4.53
C GLY A 59 4.42 0.89 -4.97
N LEU A 60 3.13 0.92 -4.61
CA LEU A 60 2.15 -0.07 -5.04
C LEU A 60 1.85 0.04 -6.54
N ARG A 61 1.68 1.26 -7.06
CA ARG A 61 1.29 1.51 -8.46
C ARG A 61 2.43 1.33 -9.44
N PHE A 62 3.59 1.91 -9.16
CA PHE A 62 4.74 1.90 -10.07
C PHE A 62 5.65 0.68 -9.86
N GLY A 63 5.55 0.01 -8.70
CA GLY A 63 6.15 -1.31 -8.48
C GLY A 63 5.46 -2.45 -9.23
N ALA A 64 4.33 -2.18 -9.90
CA ALA A 64 3.61 -3.17 -10.71
C ALA A 64 4.38 -3.62 -11.96
N THR A 65 5.52 -2.99 -12.30
CA THR A 65 6.31 -3.33 -13.49
C THR A 65 7.65 -4.00 -13.15
N LYS A 66 7.86 -5.17 -13.77
CA LYS A 66 9.05 -6.05 -13.85
C LYS A 66 9.26 -7.09 -12.73
N ALA A 67 8.48 -8.17 -12.79
CA ALA A 67 9.10 -9.49 -12.89
C ALA A 67 9.60 -9.68 -14.33
N SER A 68 10.70 -9.02 -14.69
CA SER A 68 11.50 -9.51 -15.81
C SER A 68 12.04 -10.86 -15.35
N LYS A 69 11.39 -11.92 -15.81
CA LYS A 69 11.88 -13.30 -15.78
C LYS A 69 13.38 -13.26 -16.11
N VAL A 70 14.25 -13.50 -15.13
CA VAL A 70 15.65 -13.83 -15.40
C VAL A 70 15.62 -15.32 -15.77
N PRO A 71 15.92 -15.71 -17.01
CA PRO A 71 16.20 -17.10 -17.30
C PRO A 71 17.64 -17.39 -16.83
N ARG A 72 17.78 -18.34 -15.92
CA ARG A 72 18.97 -19.20 -15.88
C ARG A 72 18.49 -20.64 -15.99
#